data_AF-A0A961JSG5-F1
#
_entry.id   AF-A0A961JSG5-F1
#
_cell.length_a   1.000
_cell.length_b   1.000
_cell.length_c   1.000
_cell.angle_alpha   90.00
_cell.angle_beta   90.00
_cell.angle_gamma   90.00
#
_symmetry.space_group_name_H-M   'P 1'
#
loop_
_entity.id
_entity.type
_entity.pdbx_description
1 polymer ?
#
loop_
_entity_poly.entity_id
_entity_poly.type
_entity_poly.pdbx_seq_one_letter_code
_entity_poly.pdbx_strand_id
1 'polypeptide(L)' 'MQILGLTRFSVPSTGAFQVEHESIEERRAYLYDPARLAQRFAWFEQVTLPGIAAQKDPGFKLVVLMGEDFP' A
#
# COMPACT_ATOMS: atom_id res chain seq x y z
N MET A 1 23.09 -7.87 8.93
CA MET A 1 22.35 -6.77 8.27
C MET A 1 20.89 -7.22 8.16
N GLN A 2 19.93 -6.33 8.38
CA GLN A 2 18.50 -6.67 8.28
C GLN A 2 17.91 -5.95 7.07
N ILE A 3 17.17 -6.69 6.22
CA ILE A 3 16.51 -6.14 5.03
C ILE A 3 15.03 -5.96 5.34
N LEU A 4 14.53 -4.74 5.12
CA LEU A 4 13.12 -4.40 5.25
C LEU A 4 12.57 -3.97 3.89
N GLY A 5 11.52 -4.64 3.42
CA GLY A 5 10.71 -4.16 2.30
C GLY A 5 9.62 -3.24 2.83
N LEU A 6 9.56 -1.98 2.38
CA LEU A 6 8.50 -1.05 2.76
C LEU A 6 7.49 -0.90 1.62
N THR A 7 6.24 -1.32 1.88
CA THR A 7 5.13 -1.15 0.95
C THR A 7 4.14 -0.13 1.50
N ARG A 8 3.97 1.00 0.80
CA ARG A 8 2.89 1.94 1.08
C ARG A 8 1.62 1.48 0.35
N PHE A 9 0.64 0.99 1.09
CA PHE A 9 -0.59 0.47 0.53
C PHE A 9 -1.76 1.41 0.84
N SER A 10 -2.12 2.23 -0.15
CA SER A 10 -3.24 3.19 -0.06
C SER A 10 -3.22 4.08 1.20
N VAL A 11 -2.03 4.46 1.68
CA VAL A 11 -1.89 5.33 2.86
C VAL A 11 -2.25 6.78 2.50
N PRO A 12 -3.21 7.42 3.19
CA PRO A 12 -3.47 8.84 2.99
C PRO A 12 -2.30 9.66 3.57
N SER A 13 -1.56 10.35 2.70
CA SER A 13 -0.42 11.19 3.09
C SER A 13 -0.32 12.45 2.22
N THR A 14 0.33 13.48 2.74
CA THR A 14 0.62 14.72 2.00
C THR A 14 1.85 14.56 1.11
N GLY A 15 1.82 15.13 -0.11
CA GLY A 15 3.01 15.27 -0.98
C GLY A 15 3.51 14.00 -1.67
N ALA A 16 2.73 12.92 -1.70
CA ALA A 16 3.15 11.62 -2.25
C ALA A 16 2.30 11.10 -3.42
N PHE A 17 1.43 11.93 -3.98
CA PHE A 17 0.44 11.53 -4.99
C PHE A 17 0.46 12.46 -6.19
N GLN A 18 0.26 11.90 -7.39
CA GLN A 18 0.06 12.67 -8.62
C GLN A 18 -1.35 13.28 -8.69
N VAL A 19 -2.33 12.61 -8.08
CA VAL A 19 -3.69 13.13 -7.92
C VAL A 19 -3.73 13.88 -6.60
N GLU A 20 -3.92 15.19 -6.69
CA GLU A 20 -4.08 16.04 -5.53
C GLU A 20 -5.56 16.22 -5.17
N HIS A 21 -5.81 16.41 -3.89
CA HIS A 21 -7.11 16.69 -3.30
C HIS A 21 -6.91 17.80 -2.27
N GLU A 22 -7.91 18.66 -2.12
CA GLU A 22 -7.85 19.85 -1.26
C GLU A 22 -7.81 19.47 0.22
N SER A 23 -8.43 18.33 0.58
CA SER A 23 -8.46 17.81 1.95
C SER A 23 -7.90 16.39 2.08
N ILE A 24 -7.61 15.97 3.31
CA ILE A 24 -7.19 14.60 3.60
C ILE A 24 -8.37 13.64 3.52
N GLU A 25 -9.57 14.12 3.81
CA GLU A 25 -10.85 13.39 3.74
C GLU A 25 -11.20 13.01 2.31
N GLU A 26 -11.09 13.96 1.37
CA GLU A 26 -11.31 13.68 -0.06
C GLU A 26 -10.29 12.69 -0.60
N ARG A 27 -9.02 12.84 -0.20
CA ARG A 27 -7.96 11.89 -0.56
C ARG A 27 -8.24 10.50 -0.01
N ARG A 28 -8.70 10.40 1.24
CA ARG A 28 -9.10 9.14 1.86
C ARG A 28 -10.25 8.51 1.08
N ALA A 29 -11.30 9.27 0.80
CA ALA A 29 -12.45 8.79 0.03
C ALA A 29 -12.03 8.27 -1.35
N TYR A 30 -11.13 8.98 -2.03
CA TYR A 30 -10.57 8.53 -3.30
C TYR A 30 -9.72 7.25 -3.16
N LEU A 31 -8.83 7.20 -2.16
CA LEU A 31 -7.95 6.04 -1.95
C LEU A 31 -8.72 4.79 -1.57
N TYR A 32 -9.77 4.94 -0.78
CA TYR A 32 -10.59 3.86 -0.21
C TYR A 32 -11.88 3.58 -0.98
N ASP A 33 -12.05 4.17 -2.17
CA ASP A 33 -13.11 3.77 -3.08
C ASP A 33 -13.11 2.23 -3.24
N PRO A 34 -14.23 1.53 -3.00
CA PRO A 34 -14.25 0.06 -2.96
C PRO A 34 -13.76 -0.60 -4.25
N ALA A 35 -14.13 -0.06 -5.42
CA ALA A 35 -13.71 -0.62 -6.70
C ALA A 35 -12.19 -0.44 -6.91
N ARG A 36 -11.67 0.73 -6.53
CA ARG A 36 -10.25 1.01 -6.55
C ARG A 36 -9.48 0.10 -5.59
N LEU A 37 -9.95 -0.09 -4.36
CA LEU A 37 -9.31 -0.98 -3.39
C LEU A 37 -9.30 -2.43 -3.88
N ALA A 38 -10.42 -2.94 -4.41
CA ALA A 38 -10.48 -4.28 -4.98
C ALA A 38 -9.42 -4.49 -6.07
N GLN A 39 -9.28 -3.53 -6.98
CA GLN A 39 -8.24 -3.58 -8.02
C GLN A 39 -6.83 -3.55 -7.42
N ARG A 40 -6.60 -2.72 -6.39
CA ARG A 40 -5.31 -2.63 -5.69
C ARG A 40 -4.94 -3.92 -4.97
N PHE A 41 -5.90 -4.59 -4.34
CA PHE A 41 -5.72 -5.90 -3.73
C PHE A 41 -5.38 -6.95 -4.78
N ALA A 42 -6.11 -7.00 -5.90
CA ALA A 42 -5.80 -7.92 -6.98
C ALA A 42 -4.35 -7.77 -7.48
N TRP A 43 -3.86 -6.54 -7.71
CA TRP A 43 -2.47 -6.31 -8.07
C TRP A 43 -1.48 -6.70 -6.97
N PHE A 44 -1.81 -6.40 -5.72
CA PHE A 44 -0.92 -6.73 -4.60
C PHE A 44 -0.78 -8.23 -4.42
N GLU A 45 -1.89 -8.97 -4.41
CA GLU A 45 -1.91 -10.41 -4.19
C GLU A 45 -1.39 -11.20 -5.38
N GLN A 46 -1.78 -10.83 -6.60
CA GLN A 46 -1.47 -11.64 -7.77
C GLN A 46 -0.11 -11.31 -8.38
N VAL A 47 0.43 -10.11 -8.10
CA VAL A 47 1.68 -9.65 -8.74
C VAL A 47 2.75 -9.30 -7.73
N THR A 48 2.42 -8.56 -6.67
CA THR A 48 3.45 -8.07 -5.73
C THR A 48 3.87 -9.13 -4.71
N LEU A 49 2.90 -9.75 -4.02
CA LEU A 49 3.15 -10.73 -2.97
C LEU A 49 3.93 -11.97 -3.43
N PRO A 50 3.72 -12.55 -4.63
CA PRO A 50 4.47 -13.74 -5.04
C PRO A 50 5.98 -13.50 -5.11
N GLY A 51 6.41 -12.34 -5.61
CA GLY A 51 7.83 -11.98 -5.66
C GLY A 51 8.43 -11.73 -4.27
N ILE A 52 7.65 -11.17 -3.35
CA ILE A 52 8.08 -10.97 -1.96
C ILE A 52 8.13 -12.30 -1.21
N ALA A 53 7.15 -13.18 -1.39
CA ALA A 53 7.09 -14.50 -0.78
C ALA A 53 8.24 -15.41 -1.23
N ALA A 54 8.79 -15.17 -2.44
CA ALA A 54 9.94 -15.89 -2.96
C ALA A 54 11.31 -15.42 -2.42
N GLN A 55 11.35 -14.46 -1.47
CA GLN A 55 12.60 -14.02 -0.86
C GLN A 55 13.31 -15.17 -0.12
N LYS A 56 14.62 -15.27 -0.33
CA LYS A 56 15.46 -16.34 0.26
C LYS A 56 16.19 -15.91 1.54
N ASP A 57 16.21 -14.61 1.84
CA ASP A 57 16.83 -14.09 3.06
C ASP A 57 15.89 -14.35 4.26
N PRO A 58 16.29 -15.19 5.24
CA PRO A 58 15.44 -15.52 6.39
C PRO A 58 15.22 -14.33 7.35
N GLY A 59 16.01 -13.27 7.23
CA GLY A 59 15.87 -12.03 7.99
C GLY A 59 15.04 -10.96 7.28
N PHE A 60 14.58 -11.21 6.04
CA PHE A 60 13.74 -10.28 5.31
C PHE A 60 12.39 -10.10 6.02
N LYS A 61 11.97 -8.84 6.18
CA LYS A 61 10.61 -8.52 6.65
C LYS A 61 9.94 -7.55 5.69
N LEU A 62 8.71 -7.85 5.31
CA LEU A 62 7.83 -6.90 4.66
C LEU A 62 7.10 -6.08 5.73
N VAL A 63 7.15 -4.75 5.60
CA VAL A 63 6.34 -3.81 6.37
C VAL A 63 5.35 -3.16 5.41
N VAL A 64 4.06 -3.37 5.67
CA VAL A 64 2.98 -2.76 4.89
C VAL A 64 2.42 -1.59 5.70
N LEU A 65 2.57 -0.38 5.16
CA LEU A 65 2.06 0.85 5.74
C LEU A 65 0.70 1.20 5.10
N MET A 66 -0.32 1.32 5.93
CA MET A 66 -1.69 1.69 5.57
C MET A 66 -2.15 2.84 6.47
N GLY A 67 -3.25 3.51 6.11
CA GLY A 67 -3.87 4.48 7.01
C GLY A 67 -4.47 3.79 8.24
N GLU A 68 -4.54 4.49 9.38
CA GLU A 68 -5.12 3.98 10.62
C GLU A 68 -6.60 3.59 10.49
N ASP A 69 -7.26 4.15 9.49
CA ASP A 69 -8.67 4.04 9.13
C ASP A 69 -8.90 3.21 7.86
N PHE A 70 -7.90 2.41 7.48
CA PHE A 70 -8.03 1.50 6.35
C PHE A 70 -9.18 0.51 6.61
N PRO A 71 -10.12 0.33 5.65
CA PRO A 71 -11.31 -0.49 5.83
C PRO A 71 -11.02 -2.01 5.89
#